data_AF-A0A8T5F412-F1
#
_entry.id   AF-A0A8T5F412-F1
#
_cell.length_a   1.000
_cell.length_b   1.000
_cell.length_c   1.000
_cell.angle_alpha   90.00
_cell.angle_beta   90.00
_cell.angle_gamma   90.00
#
_symmetry.space_group_name_H-M   'P 1'
#
loop_
_entity.id
_entity.type
_entity.pdbx_description
1 polymer ?
#
loop_
_entity_poly.entity_id
_entity_poly.type
_entity_poly.pdbx_seq_one_letter_code
_entity_poly.pdbx_strand_id
1 'polypeptide(L)'
;MRKLLIFTILIVILTTFVIAGSGTGVDSILESVGLEKPSEWNSWNEQQKHTFLQNKGIYPKDGRKYKGDADISGFFDYLGVEKPKNWEQLNFEEKQEFVKNANTKKTKVNWFYLPKIYSIISSSLALFLIISSFFKRKNKIKSIARNLIYYILPLILITLGIIFPENSYFKELGEWAERLLVFLLLSKPISKIFSNPLFTRVVGYRRELGVASFWFFLIHSAGLFITKSLTILEMFKTPYLFWGSISGIGMIILGITSNNLSMKLFSKNWKKIQYLAYPVLFAALAHSSLIGNGNLNKFYLIGGIYSILKLMEWNNIQFRN
;
A
#
# COMPACT_ATOMS: atom_id res chain seq x y z
N MET A 1 25.05 19.26 7.86
CA MET A 1 24.06 18.47 8.64
C MET A 1 22.60 18.63 8.21
N ARG A 2 21.97 19.83 8.26
CA ARG A 2 20.52 20.00 7.93
C ARG A 2 20.09 19.51 6.55
N LYS A 3 20.86 19.79 5.49
CA LYS A 3 20.57 19.31 4.12
C LYS A 3 20.74 17.80 3.96
N LEU A 4 21.73 17.21 4.65
CA LEU A 4 21.99 15.78 4.67
C LEU A 4 20.84 15.02 5.35
N LEU A 5 20.33 15.51 6.49
CA LEU A 5 19.18 14.93 7.18
C LEU A 5 17.89 14.98 6.34
N ILE A 6 17.64 16.08 5.62
CA ILE A 6 16.50 16.20 4.69
C ILE A 6 16.64 15.22 3.53
N PHE A 7 17.85 15.09 2.98
CA PHE A 7 18.17 14.14 1.93
C PHE A 7 18.00 12.70 2.41
N THR A 8 18.42 12.37 3.63
CA THR A 8 18.20 11.06 4.25
C THR A 8 16.71 10.81 4.51
N ILE A 9 15.93 11.77 4.99
CA ILE A 9 14.48 11.61 5.17
C ILE A 9 13.76 11.45 3.84
N LEU A 10 14.12 12.25 2.82
CA LEU A 10 13.59 12.11 1.46
C LEU A 10 14.00 10.78 0.84
N ILE A 11 15.25 10.33 1.03
CA ILE A 11 15.72 9.01 0.63
C ILE A 11 14.95 7.95 1.37
N VAL A 12 14.76 8.02 2.69
CA VAL A 12 13.99 7.02 3.46
C VAL A 12 12.55 6.96 2.96
N ILE A 13 11.90 8.12 2.78
CA ILE A 13 10.57 8.23 2.17
C ILE A 13 10.59 7.60 0.77
N LEU A 14 11.58 7.92 -0.08
CA LEU A 14 11.73 7.38 -1.45
C LEU A 14 12.14 5.90 -1.49
N THR A 15 12.88 5.39 -0.51
CA THR A 15 13.33 3.99 -0.43
C THR A 15 12.22 3.12 0.16
N THR A 16 11.31 3.68 0.96
CA THR A 16 10.04 2.99 1.27
C THR A 16 9.15 2.80 0.03
N PHE A 17 9.42 3.48 -1.10
CA PHE A 17 8.82 3.12 -2.40
C PHE A 17 9.52 1.91 -3.07
N VAL A 18 10.71 1.51 -2.60
CA VAL A 18 11.56 0.47 -3.20
C VAL A 18 11.61 -0.81 -2.36
N ILE A 19 11.31 -0.73 -1.05
CA ILE A 19 11.19 -1.92 -0.18
C ILE A 19 9.83 -2.58 -0.42
N ALA A 20 9.64 -3.10 -1.63
CA ALA A 20 8.65 -4.12 -1.92
C ALA A 20 9.20 -5.47 -1.44
N GLY A 21 8.34 -6.25 -0.78
CA GLY A 21 8.58 -7.54 -0.12
C GLY A 21 9.84 -8.30 -0.51
N SER A 22 10.74 -8.45 0.47
CA SER A 22 11.81 -9.46 0.42
C SER A 22 11.43 -10.59 1.38
N GLY A 23 10.97 -11.71 0.83
CA GLY A 23 11.16 -13.03 1.43
C GLY A 23 9.97 -13.80 2.01
N THR A 24 8.72 -13.31 1.94
CA THR A 24 7.59 -14.01 2.57
C THR A 24 6.84 -14.98 1.68
N GLY A 25 6.93 -14.80 0.35
CA GLY A 25 6.12 -15.57 -0.59
C GLY A 25 6.53 -17.02 -0.76
N VAL A 26 7.81 -17.34 -0.54
CA VAL A 26 8.32 -18.70 -0.77
C VAL A 26 7.97 -19.62 0.40
N ASP A 27 7.94 -19.07 1.62
CA ASP A 27 7.54 -19.76 2.83
C ASP A 27 6.04 -20.08 2.82
N SER A 28 5.20 -19.14 2.37
CA SER A 28 3.75 -19.34 2.25
C SER A 28 3.38 -20.38 1.18
N ILE A 29 4.12 -20.44 0.06
CA ILE A 29 3.97 -21.50 -0.93
C ILE A 29 4.29 -22.86 -0.31
N LEU A 30 5.41 -22.98 0.41
CA LEU A 30 5.84 -24.25 0.98
C LEU A 30 4.83 -24.78 2.03
N GLU A 31 4.37 -23.91 2.92
CA GLU A 31 3.38 -24.27 3.95
C GLU A 31 2.04 -24.69 3.34
N SER A 32 1.59 -23.96 2.34
CA SER A 32 0.28 -24.21 1.72
C SER A 32 0.24 -25.45 0.82
N VAL A 33 1.39 -25.94 0.34
CA VAL A 33 1.47 -27.26 -0.30
C VAL A 33 1.59 -28.41 0.70
N GLY A 34 1.79 -28.12 1.98
CA GLY A 34 1.90 -29.13 3.04
C GLY A 34 3.23 -29.88 3.03
N LEU A 35 4.29 -29.29 2.48
CA LEU A 35 5.63 -29.87 2.55
C LEU A 35 6.30 -29.54 3.88
N GLU A 36 6.95 -30.53 4.47
CA GLU A 36 7.83 -30.30 5.62
C GLU A 36 8.99 -29.39 5.23
N LYS A 37 9.28 -28.41 6.10
CA LYS A 37 10.42 -27.52 5.93
C LYS A 37 11.71 -28.32 6.10
N PRO A 38 12.64 -28.30 5.12
CA PRO A 38 13.99 -28.81 5.32
C PRO A 38 14.63 -28.17 6.56
N SER A 39 15.47 -28.91 7.27
CA SER A 39 16.19 -28.42 8.46
C SER A 39 16.98 -27.13 8.19
N GLU A 40 17.52 -26.99 6.98
CA GLU A 40 18.28 -25.82 6.54
C GLU A 40 17.42 -24.69 5.97
N TRP A 41 16.09 -24.86 5.86
CA TRP A 41 15.20 -23.93 5.15
C TRP A 41 15.32 -22.47 5.62
N ASN A 42 15.45 -22.26 6.94
CA ASN A 42 15.57 -20.93 7.52
C ASN A 42 16.96 -20.30 7.32
N SER A 43 17.97 -21.10 6.97
CA SER A 43 19.33 -20.64 6.64
C SER A 43 19.51 -20.34 5.15
N TRP A 44 18.57 -20.77 4.31
CA TRP A 44 18.63 -20.59 2.88
C TRP A 44 18.30 -19.17 2.45
N ASN A 45 19.02 -18.67 1.45
CA ASN A 45 18.65 -17.45 0.75
C ASN A 45 17.46 -17.69 -0.20
N GLU A 46 16.84 -16.61 -0.66
CA GLU A 46 15.66 -16.66 -1.55
C GLU A 46 15.88 -17.54 -2.79
N GLN A 47 17.07 -17.49 -3.39
CA GLN A 47 17.34 -18.27 -4.60
C GLN A 47 17.36 -19.77 -4.32
N GLN A 48 17.95 -20.18 -3.20
CA GLN A 48 17.95 -21.58 -2.75
C GLN A 48 16.52 -22.07 -2.48
N LYS A 49 15.70 -21.27 -1.78
CA LYS A 49 14.29 -21.60 -1.53
C LYS A 49 13.48 -21.74 -2.83
N HIS A 50 13.65 -20.82 -3.79
CA HIS A 50 13.00 -20.91 -5.10
C HIS A 50 13.43 -22.16 -5.88
N THR A 51 14.72 -22.47 -5.92
CA THR A 51 15.25 -23.66 -6.61
C THR A 51 14.70 -24.95 -5.99
N PHE A 52 14.57 -25.00 -4.67
CA PHE A 52 13.95 -26.14 -3.99
C PHE A 52 12.51 -26.36 -4.44
N LEU A 53 11.67 -25.30 -4.43
CA LEU A 53 10.28 -25.40 -4.87
C LEU A 53 10.17 -25.79 -6.36
N GLN A 54 11.07 -25.29 -7.20
CA GLN A 54 11.15 -25.65 -8.63
C GLN A 54 11.47 -27.12 -8.83
N ASN A 55 12.38 -27.67 -8.03
CA ASN A 55 12.74 -29.08 -8.08
C ASN A 55 11.61 -29.98 -7.58
N LYS A 56 10.81 -29.49 -6.62
CA LYS A 56 9.59 -30.15 -6.15
C LYS A 56 8.39 -29.98 -7.09
N GLY A 57 8.52 -29.29 -8.23
CA GLY A 57 7.45 -29.14 -9.22
C GLY A 57 6.29 -28.24 -8.77
N ILE A 58 6.42 -27.57 -7.63
CA ILE A 58 5.45 -26.66 -7.03
C ILE A 58 5.78 -25.20 -7.31
N TYR A 59 6.70 -24.95 -8.24
CA TYR A 59 7.07 -23.62 -8.70
C TYR A 59 7.57 -23.67 -10.16
N PRO A 60 7.08 -22.78 -11.05
CA PRO A 60 7.52 -22.69 -12.44
C PRO A 60 9.03 -22.48 -12.66
N LYS A 61 9.59 -23.18 -13.64
CA LYS A 61 10.99 -22.99 -14.12
C LYS A 61 11.08 -21.94 -15.25
N ASP A 62 10.32 -20.86 -15.14
CA ASP A 62 10.20 -19.82 -16.18
C ASP A 62 11.15 -18.63 -15.97
N GLY A 63 12.09 -18.74 -15.04
CA GLY A 63 13.05 -17.69 -14.69
C GLY A 63 12.46 -16.52 -13.89
N ARG A 64 11.16 -16.50 -13.61
CA ARG A 64 10.52 -15.48 -12.78
C ARG A 64 10.61 -15.83 -11.30
N LYS A 65 10.85 -14.82 -10.47
CA LYS A 65 10.79 -14.93 -9.00
C LYS A 65 9.48 -14.30 -8.53
N TYR A 66 8.67 -15.09 -7.84
CA TYR A 66 7.49 -14.67 -7.13
C TYR A 66 7.97 -13.78 -6.01
N LYS A 67 7.72 -12.48 -6.15
CA LYS A 67 8.06 -11.47 -5.15
C LYS A 67 6.87 -11.17 -4.21
N GLY A 68 5.89 -12.06 -4.17
CA GLY A 68 4.60 -11.75 -3.57
C GLY A 68 4.47 -12.12 -2.11
N ASP A 69 3.41 -11.55 -1.57
CA ASP A 69 2.97 -11.45 -0.17
C ASP A 69 3.01 -12.77 0.62
N ALA A 70 2.81 -12.71 1.93
CA ALA A 70 2.78 -13.93 2.75
C ALA A 70 1.52 -14.78 2.64
N ASP A 71 0.59 -14.45 1.75
CA ASP A 71 -0.52 -15.36 1.45
C ASP A 71 -0.23 -16.17 0.17
N ILE A 72 -0.74 -17.40 0.09
CA ILE A 72 -0.65 -18.19 -1.14
C ILE A 72 -1.48 -17.54 -2.28
N SER A 73 -2.41 -16.64 -2.00
CA SER A 73 -3.23 -15.99 -3.04
C SER A 73 -2.36 -15.29 -4.08
N GLY A 74 -1.29 -14.61 -3.63
CA GLY A 74 -0.35 -14.01 -4.57
C GLY A 74 0.39 -15.05 -5.42
N PHE A 75 0.58 -16.28 -4.94
CA PHE A 75 1.15 -17.36 -5.75
C PHE A 75 0.20 -17.79 -6.86
N PHE A 76 -1.11 -17.85 -6.61
CA PHE A 76 -2.11 -18.11 -7.66
C PHE A 76 -2.19 -16.97 -8.68
N ASP A 77 -2.15 -15.72 -8.22
CA ASP A 77 -2.00 -14.54 -9.08
C ASP A 77 -0.72 -14.67 -9.93
N TYR A 78 0.39 -15.12 -9.31
CA TYR A 78 1.64 -15.42 -10.01
C TYR A 78 1.52 -16.57 -10.99
N LEU A 79 0.70 -17.58 -10.75
CA LEU A 79 0.42 -18.64 -11.72
C LEU A 79 -0.58 -18.18 -12.81
N GLY A 80 -1.23 -17.03 -12.64
CA GLY A 80 -2.25 -16.51 -13.56
C GLY A 80 -3.53 -17.34 -13.55
N VAL A 81 -3.86 -17.94 -12.40
CA VAL A 81 -5.05 -18.77 -12.20
C VAL A 81 -5.71 -18.41 -10.88
N GLU A 82 -7.01 -18.67 -10.74
CA GLU A 82 -7.70 -18.51 -9.45
C GLU A 82 -7.29 -19.64 -8.48
N LYS A 83 -7.25 -19.32 -7.18
CA LYS A 83 -7.05 -20.33 -6.12
C LYS A 83 -8.22 -21.32 -6.15
N PRO A 84 -7.98 -22.64 -6.27
CA PRO A 84 -9.04 -23.63 -6.15
C PRO A 84 -9.76 -23.54 -4.80
N LYS A 85 -11.10 -23.59 -4.81
CA LYS A 85 -11.90 -23.52 -3.56
C LYS A 85 -11.58 -24.67 -2.60
N ASN A 86 -11.25 -25.84 -3.14
CA ASN A 86 -10.86 -27.04 -2.40
C ASN A 86 -9.34 -27.15 -2.18
N TRP A 87 -8.56 -26.07 -2.38
CA TRP A 87 -7.10 -26.14 -2.31
C TRP A 87 -6.56 -26.78 -1.02
N GLU A 88 -7.15 -26.45 0.14
CA GLU A 88 -6.71 -27.00 1.43
C GLU A 88 -7.02 -28.49 1.58
N GLN A 89 -7.94 -29.02 0.76
CA GLN A 89 -8.35 -30.43 0.76
C GLN A 89 -7.54 -31.27 -0.23
N LEU A 90 -6.78 -30.63 -1.13
CA LEU A 90 -5.95 -31.32 -2.12
C LEU A 90 -4.71 -31.91 -1.45
N ASN A 91 -4.33 -33.11 -1.87
CA ASN A 91 -3.07 -33.73 -1.51
C ASN A 91 -1.89 -33.06 -2.27
N PHE A 92 -0.66 -33.42 -1.89
CA PHE A 92 0.54 -32.81 -2.48
C PHE A 92 0.66 -33.03 -3.99
N GLU A 93 0.31 -34.22 -4.48
CA GLU A 93 0.41 -34.58 -5.90
C GLU A 93 -0.61 -33.79 -6.73
N GLU A 94 -1.84 -33.65 -6.25
CA GLU A 94 -2.90 -32.85 -6.88
C GLU A 94 -2.51 -31.37 -6.94
N LYS A 95 -1.90 -30.83 -5.88
CA LYS A 95 -1.38 -29.46 -5.86
C LYS A 95 -0.22 -29.28 -6.84
N GLN A 96 0.69 -30.24 -6.92
CA GLN A 96 1.80 -30.23 -7.87
C GLN A 96 1.31 -30.28 -9.31
N GLU A 97 0.35 -31.15 -9.62
CA GLU A 97 -0.27 -31.27 -10.93
C GLU A 97 -1.01 -29.98 -11.33
N PHE A 98 -1.74 -29.36 -10.38
CA PHE A 98 -2.39 -28.08 -10.61
C PHE A 98 -1.38 -27.00 -11.02
N VAL A 99 -0.28 -26.85 -10.28
CA VAL A 99 0.77 -25.85 -10.57
C VAL A 99 1.39 -26.11 -11.96
N LYS A 100 1.66 -27.38 -12.29
CA LYS A 100 2.19 -27.77 -13.59
C LYS A 100 1.23 -27.39 -14.72
N ASN A 101 -0.06 -27.71 -14.57
CA ASN A 101 -1.11 -27.41 -15.56
C ASN A 101 -1.35 -25.90 -15.71
N ALA A 102 -1.32 -25.14 -14.61
CA ALA A 102 -1.42 -23.68 -14.62
C ALA A 102 -0.27 -23.05 -15.43
N ASN A 103 0.94 -23.55 -15.25
CA ASN A 103 2.12 -23.08 -15.97
C ASN A 103 2.01 -23.31 -17.49
N THR A 104 1.45 -24.46 -17.92
CA THR A 104 1.23 -24.79 -19.34
C THR A 104 0.16 -23.91 -19.99
N LYS A 105 -0.88 -23.50 -19.26
CA LYS A 105 -1.92 -22.58 -19.77
C LYS A 105 -1.38 -21.15 -19.92
N LYS A 106 -0.47 -20.74 -19.04
CA LYS A 106 0.06 -19.38 -18.99
C LYS A 106 0.92 -19.00 -20.20
N THR A 107 1.59 -19.96 -20.85
CA THR A 107 2.41 -19.69 -22.05
C THR A 107 1.60 -19.23 -23.27
N LYS A 108 0.26 -19.40 -23.27
CA LYS A 108 -0.62 -18.97 -24.37
C LYS A 108 -1.16 -17.55 -24.27
N VAL A 109 -1.08 -16.88 -23.11
CA VAL A 109 -1.59 -15.51 -22.94
C VAL A 109 -0.43 -14.60 -22.52
N ASN A 110 -0.13 -13.59 -23.33
CA ASN A 110 1.02 -12.73 -23.14
C ASN A 110 0.72 -11.64 -22.07
N TRP A 111 0.55 -12.09 -20.80
CA TRP A 111 0.30 -11.28 -19.60
C TRP A 111 1.46 -10.33 -19.22
N PHE A 112 2.56 -10.31 -19.99
CA PHE A 112 3.82 -9.65 -19.64
C PHE A 112 3.73 -8.11 -19.54
N TYR A 113 2.70 -7.51 -20.14
CA TYR A 113 2.59 -6.05 -20.25
C TYR A 113 1.55 -5.44 -19.31
N LEU A 114 0.50 -6.16 -18.91
CA LEU A 114 -0.63 -5.56 -18.18
C LEU A 114 -0.30 -5.14 -16.73
N PRO A 115 0.38 -5.97 -15.90
CA PRO A 115 0.75 -5.60 -14.53
C PRO A 115 1.69 -4.39 -14.41
N LYS A 116 2.59 -4.25 -15.38
CA LYS A 116 3.51 -3.10 -15.43
C LYS A 116 2.79 -1.82 -15.84
N ILE A 117 1.82 -1.90 -16.76
CA ILE A 117 1.14 -0.71 -17.30
C ILE A 117 0.31 -0.01 -16.22
N TYR A 118 -0.55 -0.72 -15.49
CA TYR A 118 -1.35 -0.05 -14.45
C TYR A 118 -0.49 0.40 -13.27
N SER A 119 0.60 -0.31 -12.95
CA SER A 119 1.54 0.12 -11.93
C SER A 119 2.29 1.39 -12.33
N ILE A 120 2.71 1.50 -13.58
CA ILE A 120 3.27 2.73 -14.14
C ILE A 120 2.22 3.85 -14.12
N ILE A 121 0.96 3.57 -14.46
CA ILE A 121 -0.11 4.59 -14.47
C ILE A 121 -0.45 5.06 -13.06
N SER A 122 -0.65 4.17 -12.10
CA SER A 122 -0.99 4.49 -10.71
C SER A 122 0.15 5.28 -10.04
N SER A 123 1.40 4.86 -10.29
CA SER A 123 2.59 5.55 -9.81
C SER A 123 2.81 6.90 -10.46
N SER A 124 2.63 7.02 -11.78
CA SER A 124 2.71 8.28 -12.51
C SER A 124 1.63 9.26 -12.05
N LEU A 125 0.43 8.76 -11.75
CA LEU A 125 -0.68 9.57 -11.26
C LEU A 125 -0.39 10.10 -9.85
N ALA A 126 0.05 9.25 -8.93
CA ALA A 126 0.43 9.67 -7.59
C ALA A 126 1.63 10.63 -7.60
N LEU A 127 2.63 10.36 -8.46
CA LEU A 127 3.77 11.24 -8.66
C LEU A 127 3.34 12.58 -9.26
N PHE A 128 2.42 12.60 -10.22
CA PHE A 128 1.83 13.84 -10.75
C PHE A 128 1.09 14.62 -9.66
N LEU A 129 0.34 13.97 -8.77
CA LEU A 129 -0.31 14.64 -7.64
C LEU A 129 0.71 15.27 -6.68
N ILE A 130 1.79 14.54 -6.39
CA ILE A 130 2.90 15.03 -5.58
C ILE A 130 3.58 16.22 -6.29
N ILE A 131 4.00 16.08 -7.55
CA ILE A 131 4.66 17.12 -8.36
C ILE A 131 3.76 18.35 -8.54
N SER A 132 2.46 18.15 -8.79
CA SER A 132 1.51 19.23 -9.02
C SER A 132 1.35 20.15 -7.80
N SER A 133 1.54 19.60 -6.59
CA SER A 133 1.54 20.35 -5.33
C SER A 133 2.73 21.31 -5.19
N PHE A 134 3.75 21.24 -6.07
CA PHE A 134 4.93 22.11 -6.03
C PHE A 134 4.85 23.34 -6.96
N PHE A 135 3.84 23.46 -7.84
CA PHE A 135 3.73 24.60 -8.77
C PHE A 135 3.29 25.92 -8.08
N LYS A 136 3.87 27.03 -8.55
CA LYS A 136 3.96 28.33 -7.85
C LYS A 136 2.72 29.25 -7.95
N ARG A 137 1.66 28.90 -8.70
CA ARG A 137 0.52 29.81 -8.97
C ARG A 137 -0.69 29.55 -8.06
N LYS A 138 -0.97 30.53 -7.19
CA LYS A 138 -1.71 30.40 -5.92
C LYS A 138 -3.17 29.89 -5.96
N ASN A 139 -4.02 30.27 -6.92
CA ASN A 139 -5.46 29.96 -6.83
C ASN A 139 -6.01 29.11 -7.98
N LYS A 140 -5.68 29.42 -9.24
CA LYS A 140 -6.21 28.70 -10.42
C LYS A 140 -5.71 27.25 -10.48
N ILE A 141 -4.41 27.02 -10.29
CA ILE A 141 -3.82 25.67 -10.27
C ILE A 141 -4.39 24.86 -9.11
N LYS A 142 -4.56 25.46 -7.93
CA LYS A 142 -5.15 24.76 -6.77
C LYS A 142 -6.59 24.33 -7.05
N SER A 143 -7.40 25.16 -7.69
CA SER A 143 -8.75 24.78 -8.09
C SER A 143 -8.77 23.66 -9.13
N ILE A 144 -7.86 23.70 -10.11
CA ILE A 144 -7.72 22.63 -11.12
C ILE A 144 -7.32 21.32 -10.44
N ALA A 145 -6.26 21.33 -9.62
CA ALA A 145 -5.80 20.16 -8.88
C ALA A 145 -6.90 19.56 -8.00
N ARG A 146 -7.65 20.42 -7.29
CA ARG A 146 -8.82 19.98 -6.52
C ARG A 146 -9.86 19.30 -7.39
N ASN A 147 -10.27 19.90 -8.51
CA ASN A 147 -11.28 19.29 -9.38
C ASN A 147 -10.80 17.95 -9.97
N LEU A 148 -9.52 17.86 -10.36
CA LEU A 148 -8.91 16.62 -10.83
C LEU A 148 -8.98 15.53 -9.76
N ILE A 149 -8.60 15.84 -8.51
CA ILE A 149 -8.58 14.86 -7.42
C ILE A 149 -9.99 14.44 -6.98
N TYR A 150 -10.95 15.37 -6.96
CA TYR A 150 -12.29 15.07 -6.45
C TYR A 150 -13.16 14.34 -7.49
N TYR A 151 -12.95 14.58 -8.79
CA TYR A 151 -13.84 14.07 -9.83
C TYR A 151 -13.14 13.14 -10.82
N ILE A 152 -11.95 13.51 -11.30
CA ILE A 152 -11.28 12.76 -12.37
C ILE A 152 -10.54 11.54 -11.82
N LEU A 153 -9.83 11.70 -10.70
CA LEU A 153 -9.11 10.62 -10.03
C LEU A 153 -10.00 9.41 -9.73
N PRO A 154 -11.13 9.53 -9.01
CA PRO A 154 -11.98 8.37 -8.74
C PRO A 154 -12.51 7.72 -10.02
N LEU A 155 -12.88 8.52 -11.03
CA LEU A 155 -13.37 7.98 -12.30
C LEU A 155 -12.29 7.13 -12.99
N ILE A 156 -11.05 7.62 -13.05
CA ILE A 156 -9.91 6.86 -13.60
C ILE A 156 -9.67 5.59 -12.79
N LEU A 157 -9.59 5.66 -11.47
CA LEU A 157 -9.31 4.50 -10.61
C LEU A 157 -10.39 3.42 -10.72
N ILE A 158 -11.66 3.83 -10.79
CA ILE A 158 -12.80 2.91 -11.00
C ILE A 158 -12.72 2.30 -12.39
N THR A 159 -12.47 3.11 -13.43
CA THR A 159 -12.38 2.62 -14.81
C THR A 159 -11.27 1.59 -14.96
N LEU A 160 -10.08 1.87 -14.41
CA LEU A 160 -8.97 0.92 -14.40
C LEU A 160 -9.28 -0.33 -13.58
N GLY A 161 -10.00 -0.21 -12.45
CA GLY A 161 -10.42 -1.37 -11.66
C GLY A 161 -11.46 -2.25 -12.35
N ILE A 162 -12.28 -1.69 -13.24
CA ILE A 162 -13.23 -2.44 -14.08
C ILE A 162 -12.50 -3.11 -15.24
N ILE A 163 -11.57 -2.41 -15.89
CA ILE A 163 -10.80 -2.95 -17.02
C ILE A 163 -9.79 -4.01 -16.55
N PHE A 164 -9.22 -3.83 -15.36
CA PHE A 164 -8.19 -4.70 -14.76
C PHE A 164 -8.59 -5.14 -13.34
N PRO A 165 -9.58 -6.05 -13.19
CA PRO A 165 -10.10 -6.46 -11.89
C PRO A 165 -9.18 -7.47 -11.17
N GLU A 166 -7.87 -7.26 -11.21
CA GLU A 166 -6.87 -8.12 -10.58
C GLU A 166 -6.59 -7.69 -9.14
N ASN A 167 -6.36 -8.66 -8.25
CA ASN A 167 -5.96 -8.41 -6.86
C ASN A 167 -4.74 -7.50 -6.75
N SER A 168 -3.76 -7.65 -7.65
CA SER A 168 -2.52 -6.88 -7.68
C SER A 168 -2.76 -5.39 -7.94
N TYR A 169 -3.70 -5.03 -8.80
CA TYR A 169 -4.09 -3.63 -9.01
C TYR A 169 -4.62 -3.03 -7.71
N PHE A 170 -5.58 -3.70 -7.07
CA PHE A 170 -6.18 -3.20 -5.83
C PHE A 170 -5.15 -3.13 -4.70
N LYS A 171 -4.27 -4.14 -4.53
CA LYS A 171 -3.16 -4.11 -3.57
C LYS A 171 -2.26 -2.89 -3.76
N GLU A 172 -1.89 -2.59 -4.99
CA GLU A 172 -1.08 -1.42 -5.31
C GLU A 172 -1.78 -0.11 -4.95
N LEU A 173 -3.10 0.00 -5.17
CA LEU A 173 -3.86 1.17 -4.71
C LEU A 173 -3.76 1.34 -3.18
N GLY A 174 -3.75 0.24 -2.42
CA GLY A 174 -3.56 0.26 -0.97
C GLY A 174 -2.18 0.79 -0.57
N GLU A 175 -1.13 0.38 -1.28
CA GLU A 175 0.21 0.93 -1.08
C GLU A 175 0.25 2.44 -1.35
N TRP A 176 -0.37 2.89 -2.44
CA TRP A 176 -0.45 4.32 -2.78
C TRP A 176 -1.26 5.13 -1.77
N ALA A 177 -2.36 4.57 -1.26
CA ALA A 177 -3.14 5.19 -0.19
C ALA A 177 -2.27 5.46 1.05
N GLU A 178 -1.52 4.46 1.50
CA GLU A 178 -0.62 4.56 2.65
C GLU A 178 0.56 5.52 2.39
N ARG A 179 1.22 5.42 1.22
CA ARG A 179 2.33 6.31 0.84
C ARG A 179 1.91 7.78 0.86
N LEU A 180 0.74 8.09 0.31
CA LEU A 180 0.18 9.45 0.33
C LEU A 180 -0.14 9.91 1.76
N LEU A 181 -0.69 9.02 2.61
CA LEU A 181 -0.99 9.32 4.01
C LEU A 181 0.30 9.62 4.81
N VAL A 182 1.32 8.78 4.68
CA VAL A 182 2.64 8.95 5.29
C VAL A 182 3.26 10.28 4.85
N PHE A 183 3.31 10.53 3.53
CA PHE A 183 3.85 11.76 2.96
C PHE A 183 3.12 13.00 3.46
N LEU A 184 1.77 12.96 3.46
CA LEU A 184 0.92 14.02 3.96
C LEU A 184 1.24 14.38 5.41
N LEU A 185 1.33 13.38 6.30
CA LEU A 185 1.54 13.59 7.72
C LEU A 185 2.97 14.05 8.04
N LEU A 186 3.98 13.50 7.37
CA LEU A 186 5.38 13.92 7.49
C LEU A 186 5.63 15.34 6.95
N SER A 187 4.85 15.80 5.96
CA SER A 187 5.05 17.13 5.38
C SER A 187 4.96 18.28 6.39
N LYS A 188 4.20 18.11 7.49
CA LYS A 188 4.01 19.17 8.52
C LYS A 188 5.25 19.37 9.37
N PRO A 189 5.72 18.35 10.11
CA PRO A 189 6.87 18.51 10.96
C PRO A 189 8.09 18.90 10.13
N ILE A 190 8.25 18.34 8.93
CA ILE A 190 9.35 18.71 8.03
C ILE A 190 9.28 20.19 7.63
N SER A 191 8.10 20.70 7.24
CA SER A 191 7.91 22.12 6.91
C SER A 191 8.28 23.03 8.09
N LYS A 192 7.92 22.65 9.32
CA LYS A 192 8.17 23.46 10.52
C LYS A 192 9.62 23.38 11.03
N ILE A 193 10.22 22.20 11.05
CA ILE A 193 11.59 21.98 11.54
C ILE A 193 12.62 22.59 10.58
N PHE A 194 12.43 22.39 9.28
CA PHE A 194 13.42 22.77 8.28
C PHE A 194 13.10 24.08 7.55
N SER A 195 11.94 24.69 7.80
CA SER A 195 11.49 25.93 7.13
C SER A 195 11.61 25.87 5.60
N ASN A 196 11.38 24.68 5.01
CA ASN A 196 11.60 24.44 3.60
C ASN A 196 10.40 24.93 2.76
N PRO A 197 10.59 25.87 1.80
CA PRO A 197 9.52 26.40 0.96
C PRO A 197 8.74 25.33 0.18
N LEU A 198 9.38 24.22 -0.17
CA LEU A 198 8.75 23.10 -0.87
C LEU A 198 7.71 22.41 0.01
N PHE A 199 8.09 21.99 1.21
CA PHE A 199 7.18 21.33 2.15
C PHE A 199 6.07 22.27 2.64
N THR A 200 6.35 23.57 2.75
CA THR A 200 5.32 24.57 3.05
C THR A 200 4.26 24.67 1.94
N ARG A 201 4.64 24.48 0.67
CA ARG A 201 3.66 24.39 -0.44
C ARG A 201 2.84 23.12 -0.36
N VAL A 202 3.47 21.97 -0.14
CA VAL A 202 2.78 20.67 0.06
C VAL A 202 1.75 20.77 1.20
N VAL A 203 2.11 21.44 2.30
CA VAL A 203 1.20 21.72 3.42
C VAL A 203 -0.06 22.49 2.98
N GLY A 204 0.03 23.32 1.95
CA GLY A 204 -1.10 24.03 1.35
C GLY A 204 -2.08 23.14 0.57
N TYR A 205 -1.65 21.94 0.15
CA TYR A 205 -2.43 20.94 -0.59
C TYR A 205 -2.82 19.73 0.26
N ARG A 206 -2.76 19.84 1.60
CA ARG A 206 -3.03 18.73 2.52
C ARG A 206 -4.38 18.06 2.31
N ARG A 207 -5.42 18.86 2.10
CA ARG A 207 -6.77 18.33 1.93
C ARG A 207 -6.87 17.54 0.63
N GLU A 208 -6.33 18.11 -0.44
CA GLU A 208 -6.29 17.49 -1.75
C GLU A 208 -5.51 16.15 -1.70
N LEU A 209 -4.33 16.12 -1.07
CA LEU A 209 -3.55 14.89 -0.89
C LEU A 209 -4.26 13.86 0.01
N GLY A 210 -4.95 14.30 1.06
CA GLY A 210 -5.75 13.43 1.93
C GLY A 210 -6.92 12.80 1.20
N VAL A 211 -7.64 13.57 0.37
CA VAL A 211 -8.73 13.06 -0.47
C VAL A 211 -8.22 12.10 -1.54
N ALA A 212 -7.05 12.37 -2.13
CA ALA A 212 -6.42 11.42 -3.03
C ALA A 212 -6.13 10.09 -2.31
N SER A 213 -5.46 10.13 -1.14
CA SER A 213 -5.20 8.94 -0.31
C SER A 213 -6.51 8.18 0.01
N PHE A 214 -7.59 8.90 0.32
CA PHE A 214 -8.92 8.30 0.53
C PHE A 214 -9.45 7.58 -0.71
N TRP A 215 -9.37 8.16 -1.91
CA TRP A 215 -9.83 7.48 -3.12
C TRP A 215 -9.03 6.21 -3.43
N PHE A 216 -7.71 6.26 -3.29
CA PHE A 216 -6.86 5.08 -3.41
C PHE A 216 -7.27 3.98 -2.40
N PHE A 217 -7.48 4.35 -1.13
CA PHE A 217 -7.96 3.45 -0.09
C PHE A 217 -9.35 2.85 -0.41
N LEU A 218 -10.29 3.67 -0.87
CA LEU A 218 -11.67 3.25 -1.09
C LEU A 218 -11.75 2.21 -2.21
N ILE A 219 -11.06 2.45 -3.32
CA ILE A 219 -11.04 1.52 -4.45
C ILE A 219 -10.21 0.26 -4.11
N HIS A 220 -9.10 0.39 -3.38
CA HIS A 220 -8.37 -0.76 -2.82
C HIS A 220 -9.30 -1.66 -2.00
N SER A 221 -10.02 -1.07 -1.05
CA SER A 221 -10.86 -1.81 -0.09
C SER A 221 -12.06 -2.44 -0.77
N ALA A 222 -12.77 -1.68 -1.63
CA ALA A 222 -13.92 -2.19 -2.36
C ALA A 222 -13.51 -3.31 -3.34
N GLY A 223 -12.42 -3.10 -4.08
CA GLY A 223 -11.90 -4.08 -5.03
C GLY A 223 -11.48 -5.38 -4.37
N LEU A 224 -10.69 -5.33 -3.28
CA LEU A 224 -10.31 -6.55 -2.54
C LEU A 224 -11.49 -7.20 -1.83
N PHE A 225 -12.45 -6.44 -1.32
CA PHE A 225 -13.65 -7.00 -0.73
C PHE A 225 -14.43 -7.86 -1.73
N ILE A 226 -14.58 -7.36 -2.97
CA ILE A 226 -15.28 -8.07 -4.05
C ILE A 226 -14.44 -9.25 -4.58
N THR A 227 -13.20 -8.98 -5.00
CA THR A 227 -12.33 -9.98 -5.67
C THR A 227 -11.92 -11.13 -4.76
N LYS A 228 -11.68 -10.87 -3.47
CA LYS A 228 -11.42 -11.92 -2.47
C LYS A 228 -12.69 -12.46 -1.81
N SER A 229 -13.87 -11.99 -2.19
CA SER A 229 -15.16 -12.40 -1.60
C SER A 229 -15.16 -12.31 -0.07
N LEU A 230 -14.58 -11.24 0.48
CA LEU A 230 -14.41 -11.08 1.92
C LEU A 230 -15.76 -10.90 2.60
N THR A 231 -15.86 -11.41 3.82
CA THR A 231 -17.02 -11.13 4.69
C THR A 231 -16.69 -10.05 5.71
N ILE A 232 -17.71 -9.33 6.19
CA ILE A 232 -17.53 -8.36 7.28
C ILE A 232 -16.93 -9.04 8.51
N LEU A 233 -17.33 -10.28 8.81
CA LEU A 233 -16.81 -11.01 9.95
C LEU A 233 -15.30 -11.28 9.83
N GLU A 234 -14.85 -11.67 8.63
CA GLU A 234 -13.44 -11.90 8.33
C GLU A 234 -12.62 -10.61 8.46
N MET A 235 -13.19 -9.47 8.05
CA MET A 235 -12.56 -8.16 8.19
C MET A 235 -12.16 -7.83 9.63
N PHE A 236 -12.90 -8.32 10.62
CA PHE A 236 -12.63 -8.06 12.04
C PHE A 236 -11.97 -9.23 12.79
N LYS A 237 -11.98 -10.45 12.24
CA LYS A 237 -11.33 -11.63 12.86
C LYS A 237 -9.88 -11.83 12.41
N THR A 238 -9.54 -11.43 11.19
CA THR A 238 -8.19 -11.63 10.65
C THR A 238 -7.29 -10.45 11.05
N PRO A 239 -6.14 -10.65 11.73
CA PRO A 239 -5.38 -9.56 12.34
C PRO A 239 -5.00 -8.40 11.41
N TYR A 240 -4.49 -8.70 10.20
CA TYR A 240 -4.14 -7.65 9.26
C TYR A 240 -5.40 -6.92 8.76
N LEU A 241 -6.50 -7.64 8.46
CA LEU A 241 -7.77 -7.02 8.05
C LEU A 241 -8.40 -6.20 9.16
N PHE A 242 -8.24 -6.59 10.43
CA PHE A 242 -8.74 -5.85 11.57
C PHE A 242 -8.12 -4.45 11.62
N TRP A 243 -6.80 -4.35 11.55
CA TRP A 243 -6.11 -3.06 11.49
C TRP A 243 -6.44 -2.28 10.21
N GLY A 244 -6.62 -2.97 9.09
CA GLY A 244 -7.09 -2.38 7.84
C GLY A 244 -8.48 -1.76 7.97
N SER A 245 -9.38 -2.42 8.68
CA SER A 245 -10.75 -1.97 8.95
C SER A 245 -10.79 -0.77 9.89
N ILE A 246 -9.99 -0.79 10.96
CA ILE A 246 -9.85 0.35 11.88
C ILE A 246 -9.32 1.58 11.13
N SER A 247 -8.27 1.40 10.33
CA SER A 247 -7.75 2.45 9.46
C SER A 247 -8.82 2.94 8.47
N GLY A 248 -9.54 2.01 7.85
CA GLY A 248 -10.55 2.29 6.85
C GLY A 248 -11.75 3.08 7.39
N ILE A 249 -12.25 2.76 8.58
CA ILE A 249 -13.29 3.54 9.26
C ILE A 249 -12.82 4.98 9.46
N GLY A 250 -11.59 5.16 9.95
CA GLY A 250 -11.02 6.49 10.12
C GLY A 250 -10.83 7.23 8.79
N MET A 251 -10.37 6.56 7.73
CA MET A 251 -10.25 7.12 6.38
C MET A 251 -11.60 7.57 5.82
N ILE A 252 -12.69 6.80 6.04
CA ILE A 252 -14.05 7.18 5.63
C ILE A 252 -14.50 8.45 6.34
N ILE A 253 -14.32 8.53 7.66
CA ILE A 253 -14.68 9.73 8.44
C ILE A 253 -13.89 10.94 7.94
N LEU A 254 -12.58 10.80 7.71
CA LEU A 254 -11.73 11.87 7.21
C LEU A 254 -12.11 12.29 5.78
N GLY A 255 -12.40 11.34 4.90
CA GLY A 255 -12.82 11.59 3.52
C GLY A 255 -14.15 12.34 3.43
N ILE A 256 -15.17 11.87 4.14
CA ILE A 256 -16.49 12.51 4.19
C ILE A 256 -16.41 13.91 4.78
N THR A 257 -15.53 14.14 5.75
CA THR A 257 -15.36 15.48 6.37
C THR A 257 -14.38 16.39 5.64
N SER A 258 -13.82 15.96 4.51
CA SER A 258 -12.84 16.73 3.71
C SER A 258 -13.49 17.59 2.62
N ASN A 259 -14.59 18.27 2.91
CA ASN A 259 -15.27 19.19 1.97
C ASN A 259 -15.58 20.55 2.63
N ASN A 260 -15.88 21.55 1.79
CA ASN A 260 -16.17 22.92 2.25
C ASN A 260 -17.38 22.97 3.19
N LEU A 261 -18.40 22.13 2.95
CA LEU A 261 -19.61 22.06 3.76
C LEU A 261 -19.28 21.62 5.19
N SER A 262 -18.52 20.55 5.35
CA SER A 262 -18.09 20.00 6.63
C SER A 262 -17.22 20.98 7.41
N MET A 263 -16.34 21.72 6.73
CA MET A 263 -15.55 22.78 7.37
C MET A 263 -16.44 23.89 7.93
N LYS A 264 -17.47 24.29 7.19
CA LYS A 264 -18.45 25.29 7.65
C LYS A 264 -19.30 24.75 8.80
N LEU A 265 -19.75 23.50 8.71
CA LEU A 265 -20.64 22.86 9.67
C LEU A 265 -19.95 22.59 11.01
N PHE A 266 -18.76 21.99 10.99
CA PHE A 266 -18.04 21.62 12.22
C PHE A 266 -17.12 22.72 12.75
N SER A 267 -16.80 23.74 11.94
CA SER A 267 -16.04 24.94 12.32
C SER A 267 -14.80 24.60 13.19
N LYS A 268 -14.75 25.05 14.45
CA LYS A 268 -13.65 24.78 15.40
C LYS A 268 -13.41 23.30 15.67
N ASN A 269 -14.46 22.47 15.63
CA ASN A 269 -14.37 21.02 15.86
C ASN A 269 -13.88 20.25 14.63
N TRP A 270 -13.94 20.82 13.43
CA TRP A 270 -13.45 20.17 12.22
C TRP A 270 -11.99 19.73 12.36
N LYS A 271 -11.15 20.59 12.96
CA LYS A 271 -9.74 20.27 13.19
C LYS A 271 -9.54 19.10 14.15
N LYS A 272 -10.44 18.89 15.12
CA LYS A 272 -10.39 17.75 16.05
C LYS A 272 -10.68 16.44 15.31
N ILE A 273 -11.66 16.45 14.41
CA ILE A 273 -11.96 15.30 13.54
C ILE A 273 -10.72 14.95 12.69
N GLN A 274 -10.06 15.95 12.12
CA GLN A 274 -8.86 15.74 11.31
C GLN A 274 -7.66 15.19 12.09
N TYR A 275 -7.69 15.20 13.44
CA TYR A 275 -6.67 14.52 14.24
C TYR A 275 -6.80 12.99 14.22
N LEU A 276 -7.92 12.44 13.75
CA LEU A 276 -8.05 11.01 13.48
C LEU A 276 -7.01 10.52 12.46
N ALA A 277 -6.44 11.40 11.63
CA ALA A 277 -5.37 11.04 10.71
C ALA A 277 -4.15 10.42 11.43
N TYR A 278 -3.89 10.78 12.69
CA TYR A 278 -2.77 10.22 13.45
C TYR A 278 -2.96 8.74 13.81
N PRO A 279 -4.03 8.31 14.52
CA PRO A 279 -4.27 6.88 14.74
C PRO A 279 -4.49 6.11 13.44
N VAL A 280 -5.09 6.72 12.41
CA VAL A 280 -5.25 6.09 11.09
C VAL A 280 -3.91 5.72 10.45
N LEU A 281 -2.89 6.59 10.58
CA LEU A 281 -1.53 6.27 10.10
C LEU A 281 -0.98 5.00 10.75
N PHE A 282 -1.06 4.90 12.08
CA PHE A 282 -0.54 3.73 12.78
C PHE A 282 -1.34 2.47 12.46
N ALA A 283 -2.66 2.57 12.35
CA ALA A 283 -3.49 1.44 11.93
C ALA A 283 -3.17 0.99 10.49
N ALA A 284 -2.93 1.92 9.56
CA ALA A 284 -2.52 1.61 8.19
C ALA A 284 -1.14 0.92 8.14
N LEU A 285 -0.16 1.43 8.90
CA LEU A 285 1.16 0.81 9.01
C LEU A 285 1.08 -0.58 9.65
N ALA A 286 0.21 -0.78 10.64
CA ALA A 286 -0.01 -2.07 11.28
C ALA A 286 -0.64 -3.06 10.28
N HIS A 287 -1.68 -2.63 9.56
CA HIS A 287 -2.30 -3.40 8.49
C HIS A 287 -1.25 -3.91 7.49
N SER A 288 -0.45 -3.01 6.91
CA SER A 288 0.51 -3.39 5.88
C SER A 288 1.71 -4.18 6.39
N SER A 289 2.10 -4.00 7.66
CA SER A 289 3.19 -4.77 8.28
C SER A 289 2.75 -6.18 8.70
N LEU A 290 1.46 -6.36 8.99
CA LEU A 290 0.87 -7.65 9.36
C LEU A 290 0.46 -8.49 8.14
N ILE A 291 0.36 -7.89 6.95
CA ILE A 291 0.33 -8.66 5.70
C ILE A 291 1.70 -9.29 5.58
N GLY A 292 1.79 -10.60 5.80
CA GLY A 292 3.15 -11.10 5.90
C GLY A 292 3.35 -12.31 6.78
N ASN A 293 4.64 -12.54 6.95
CA ASN A 293 5.23 -13.01 8.18
C ASN A 293 5.01 -12.06 9.38
N GLY A 294 4.27 -10.96 9.22
CA GLY A 294 4.09 -9.97 10.28
C GLY A 294 5.32 -9.12 10.56
N ASN A 295 6.19 -8.86 9.57
CA ASN A 295 7.37 -8.04 9.77
C ASN A 295 7.02 -6.57 10.11
N LEU A 296 7.21 -6.21 11.37
CA LEU A 296 6.89 -4.89 11.92
C LEU A 296 7.95 -3.80 11.63
N ASN A 297 9.01 -4.09 10.88
CA ASN A 297 10.08 -3.11 10.59
C ASN A 297 9.52 -1.83 9.97
N LYS A 298 8.60 -1.97 9.02
CA LYS A 298 7.95 -0.82 8.36
C LYS A 298 7.17 0.02 9.36
N PHE A 299 6.39 -0.62 10.23
CA PHE A 299 5.65 0.04 11.31
C PHE A 299 6.59 0.83 12.23
N TYR A 300 7.63 0.18 12.77
CA TYR A 300 8.54 0.83 13.71
C TYR A 300 9.38 1.93 13.06
N LEU A 301 9.85 1.71 11.83
CA LEU A 301 10.68 2.68 11.12
C LEU A 301 9.88 3.93 10.76
N ILE A 302 8.76 3.76 10.05
CA ILE A 302 7.95 4.91 9.58
C ILE A 302 7.22 5.57 10.76
N GLY A 303 6.60 4.77 11.63
CA GLY A 303 5.90 5.25 12.82
C GLY A 303 6.85 5.93 13.81
N GLY A 304 8.04 5.39 14.01
CA GLY A 304 9.08 5.97 14.85
C GLY A 304 9.60 7.30 14.29
N ILE A 305 9.97 7.35 13.00
CA ILE A 305 10.38 8.60 12.33
C ILE A 305 9.29 9.66 12.44
N TYR A 306 8.03 9.29 12.17
CA TYR A 306 6.91 10.20 12.30
C TYR A 306 6.78 10.75 13.73
N SER A 307 6.86 9.88 14.74
CA SER A 307 6.72 10.26 16.14
C SER A 307 7.85 11.20 16.59
N ILE A 308 9.10 10.89 16.23
CA ILE A 308 10.27 11.74 16.53
C ILE A 308 10.10 13.11 15.88
N LEU A 309 9.78 13.15 14.58
CA LEU A 309 9.56 14.41 13.86
C LEU A 309 8.40 15.21 14.47
N LYS A 310 7.35 14.53 14.94
CA LYS A 310 6.22 15.18 15.59
C LYS A 310 6.59 15.80 16.95
N LEU A 311 7.40 15.11 17.74
CA LEU A 311 7.95 15.63 19.00
C LEU A 311 8.88 16.84 18.75
N MET A 312 9.72 16.76 17.72
CA MET A 312 10.58 17.89 17.33
C MET A 312 9.76 19.09 16.84
N GLU A 313 8.68 18.88 16.08
CA GLU A 313 7.74 19.95 15.69
C GLU A 313 7.17 20.65 16.94
N TRP A 314 6.76 19.87 17.94
CA TRP A 314 6.20 20.39 19.19
C TRP A 314 7.19 21.29 19.92
N ASN A 315 8.41 20.80 20.15
CA ASN A 315 9.46 21.55 20.85
C ASN A 315 9.82 22.85 20.10
N ASN A 316 9.99 22.77 18.77
CA ASN A 316 10.36 23.93 17.97
C ASN A 316 9.27 25.03 17.92
N ILE A 317 8.01 24.69 18.22
CA ILE A 317 6.93 25.68 18.37
C ILE A 317 7.00 26.35 19.76
N GLN A 318 7.28 25.59 20.83
CA GLN A 318 7.34 26.11 22.19
C GLN A 318 8.52 27.07 22.39
N PHE A 319 9.68 26.80 21.82
CA PHE A 319 10.90 27.62 21.99
C PHE A 319 11.05 28.78 21.00
N ARG A 320 10.04 29.05 20.17
CA ARG A 320 10.03 30.20 19.23
C ARG A 320 9.05 31.31 19.63
N ASN A 321 8.22 31.07 20.64
CA ASN A 321 7.31 32.05 21.23
C ASN A 321 7.88 32.52 22.57
#